data_AF-A0A2E7R0F0-F1
#
_entry.id   AF-A0A2E7R0F0-F1
#
_cell.length_a   1.000
_cell.length_b   1.000
_cell.length_c   1.000
_cell.angle_alpha   90.00
_cell.angle_beta   90.00
_cell.angle_gamma   90.00
#
_symmetry.space_group_name_H-M   'P 1'
#
loop_
_entity.id
_entity.type
_entity.pdbx_description
1 polymer ?
#
loop_
_entity_poly.entity_id
_entity_poly.type
_entity_poly.pdbx_seq_one_letter_code
_entity_poly.pdbx_strand_id
1 'polypeptide(L)'
;MPLSIKRITFWAWAASIFFLLVYLFINFHTPQGMWVGLQPRFLGQVSKCISDNEKGQDIKNLNIWINRLENRIPIKNAMYDETKENLKKMKIVTDDDKSNIEMAISKNEDFRKIEIDFLKDAVNFNVKKINSFIILDSASYCFKKNKVKWKMSIYRKSLTYLARNFLLNENENYWNQKLLLKFGKPIF
;
A
#
# COMPACT_ATOMS: atom_id res chain seq x y z
N MET A 1 65.77 -25.34 12.69
CA MET A 1 65.37 -26.49 11.84
C MET A 1 64.60 -25.96 10.64
N PRO A 2 65.09 -26.12 9.40
CA PRO A 2 64.35 -25.67 8.23
C PRO A 2 63.09 -26.52 8.06
N LEU A 3 61.92 -25.87 8.02
CA LEU A 3 60.66 -26.51 7.65
C LEU A 3 60.83 -27.12 6.26
N SER A 4 60.61 -28.44 6.14
CA SER A 4 60.78 -29.11 4.86
C SER A 4 59.80 -28.52 3.83
N ILE A 5 60.29 -28.33 2.61
CA ILE A 5 59.52 -27.77 1.49
C ILE A 5 58.19 -28.51 1.28
N LYS A 6 58.16 -29.81 1.58
CA LYS A 6 56.94 -30.65 1.55
C LYS A 6 55.88 -30.21 2.56
N ARG A 7 56.29 -29.73 3.73
CA ARG A 7 55.36 -29.28 4.77
C ARG A 7 54.76 -27.92 4.41
N ILE A 8 55.56 -27.01 3.86
CA ILE A 8 55.10 -25.68 3.42
C ILE A 8 54.10 -25.80 2.25
N THR A 9 54.43 -26.64 1.26
CA THR A 9 53.55 -26.87 0.11
C THR A 9 52.23 -27.52 0.53
N PHE A 10 52.24 -28.48 1.46
CA PHE A 10 51.02 -29.08 2.00
C PHE A 10 50.08 -28.05 2.65
N TRP A 11 50.62 -27.17 3.52
CA TRP A 11 49.79 -26.13 4.17
C TRP A 11 49.29 -25.07 3.20
N ALA A 12 50.07 -24.69 2.19
CA ALA A 12 49.63 -23.76 1.15
C ALA A 12 48.47 -24.34 0.31
N TRP A 13 48.54 -25.64 -0.01
CA TRP A 13 47.46 -26.35 -0.70
C TRP A 13 46.22 -26.51 0.17
N ALA A 14 46.39 -26.87 1.45
CA ALA A 14 45.28 -26.98 2.40
C ALA A 14 44.57 -25.64 2.61
N ALA A 15 45.33 -24.53 2.73
CA ALA A 15 44.76 -23.19 2.82
C ALA A 15 44.03 -22.80 1.54
N SER A 16 44.60 -23.08 0.36
CA SER A 16 43.97 -22.77 -0.93
C SER A 16 42.68 -23.56 -1.13
N ILE A 17 42.66 -24.85 -0.78
CA ILE A 17 41.46 -25.69 -0.82
C ILE A 17 40.42 -25.19 0.19
N PHE A 18 40.83 -24.79 1.39
CA PHE A 18 39.92 -24.21 2.38
C PHE A 18 39.30 -22.89 1.90
N PHE A 19 40.10 -21.97 1.34
CA PHE A 19 39.60 -20.73 0.76
C PHE A 19 38.68 -20.99 -0.44
N LEU A 20 39.01 -21.97 -1.30
CA LEU A 20 38.17 -22.37 -2.41
C LEU A 20 36.84 -22.96 -1.92
N LEU A 21 36.87 -23.81 -0.89
CA LEU A 21 35.66 -24.39 -0.28
C LEU A 21 34.80 -23.32 0.40
N VAL A 22 35.39 -22.35 1.10
CA VAL A 22 34.67 -21.21 1.68
C VAL A 22 34.08 -20.33 0.58
N TYR A 23 34.84 -20.03 -0.47
CA TYR A 23 34.37 -19.27 -1.62
C TYR A 23 33.23 -19.99 -2.35
N LEU A 24 33.36 -21.29 -2.59
CA LEU A 24 32.32 -22.11 -3.22
C LEU A 24 31.09 -22.24 -2.31
N PHE A 25 31.26 -22.41 -1.00
CA PHE A 25 30.14 -22.44 -0.04
C PHE A 25 29.37 -21.11 -0.05
N ILE A 26 30.09 -19.99 -0.04
CA ILE A 26 29.49 -18.65 -0.15
C ILE A 26 28.82 -18.47 -1.52
N ASN A 27 29.37 -18.98 -2.62
CA ASN A 27 28.80 -18.75 -3.97
C ASN A 27 27.74 -19.78 -4.41
N PHE A 28 27.74 -21.01 -3.90
CA PHE A 28 26.81 -22.09 -4.29
C PHE A 28 25.68 -22.33 -3.28
N HIS A 29 25.91 -22.13 -1.98
CA HIS A 29 24.87 -22.32 -0.95
C HIS A 29 24.19 -21.03 -0.50
N THR A 30 24.68 -19.88 -0.97
CA THR A 30 23.89 -18.65 -0.92
C THR A 30 23.24 -18.46 -2.28
N PRO A 31 21.91 -18.36 -2.37
CA PRO A 31 21.26 -18.08 -3.66
C PRO A 31 21.87 -16.79 -4.19
N GLN A 32 22.29 -16.80 -5.46
CA GLN A 32 22.76 -15.61 -6.18
C GLN A 32 21.80 -14.44 -5.88
N GLY A 33 22.23 -13.53 -5.00
CA GLY A 33 21.36 -12.49 -4.46
C GLY A 33 21.30 -12.35 -2.93
N MET A 34 21.98 -13.17 -2.13
CA MET A 34 22.08 -12.95 -0.68
C MET A 34 23.06 -11.83 -0.35
N TRP A 35 22.67 -10.58 -0.64
CA TRP A 35 23.29 -9.38 -0.10
C TRP A 35 22.99 -9.32 1.41
N VAL A 36 23.81 -10.00 2.21
CA VAL A 36 23.93 -9.73 3.65
C VAL A 36 24.46 -8.30 3.79
N GLY A 37 23.56 -7.30 3.79
CA GLY A 37 24.04 -5.91 3.74
C GLY A 37 22.99 -4.85 3.44
N LEU A 38 21.95 -5.15 2.67
CA LEU A 38 20.99 -4.13 2.26
C LEU A 38 19.97 -3.86 3.37
N GLN A 39 20.00 -2.65 3.92
CA GLN A 39 18.97 -2.16 4.82
C GLN A 39 17.60 -2.14 4.10
N PRO A 40 16.49 -2.30 4.83
CA PRO A 40 15.18 -2.30 4.23
C PRO A 40 14.85 -0.97 3.55
N ARG A 41 14.40 -1.03 2.30
CA ARG A 41 14.05 0.15 1.50
C ARG A 41 12.85 0.95 2.05
N PHE A 42 12.05 0.38 2.96
CA PHE A 42 10.87 1.06 3.50
C PHE A 42 11.21 2.33 4.29
N LEU A 43 12.41 2.45 4.87
CA LEU A 43 12.83 3.70 5.54
C LEU A 43 12.89 4.88 4.57
N GLY A 44 13.45 4.66 3.36
CA GLY A 44 13.50 5.70 2.32
C GLY A 44 12.11 6.05 1.82
N GLN A 45 11.23 5.05 1.65
CA GLN A 45 9.84 5.25 1.23
C GLN A 45 9.04 6.10 2.22
N VAL A 46 9.22 5.87 3.54
CA VAL A 46 8.55 6.70 4.55
C VAL A 46 9.09 8.12 4.55
N SER A 47 10.43 8.29 4.54
CA SER A 47 11.03 9.62 4.48
C SER A 47 10.53 10.42 3.28
N LYS A 48 10.46 9.79 2.11
CA LYS A 48 9.92 10.39 0.89
C LYS A 48 8.45 10.75 1.02
N CYS A 49 7.62 9.84 1.55
CA CYS A 49 6.19 10.10 1.76
C CYS A 49 5.95 11.31 2.69
N ILE A 50 6.78 11.48 3.72
CA ILE A 50 6.71 12.64 4.62
C ILE A 50 7.19 13.90 3.89
N SER A 51 8.34 13.85 3.19
CA SER A 51 8.89 15.02 2.48
C SER A 51 7.96 15.53 1.39
N ASP A 52 7.33 14.61 0.67
CA ASP A 52 6.44 14.92 -0.46
C ASP A 52 5.04 15.35 0.03
N ASN A 53 4.83 15.41 1.36
CA ASN A 53 3.55 15.72 2.00
C ASN A 53 2.38 14.90 1.42
N GLU A 54 2.60 13.60 1.21
CA GLU A 54 1.61 12.74 0.55
C GLU A 54 0.29 12.69 1.34
N LYS A 55 0.33 12.81 2.68
CA LYS A 55 -0.87 12.92 3.51
C LYS A 55 -1.73 14.12 3.09
N GLY A 56 -1.13 15.30 3.00
CA GLY A 56 -1.83 16.52 2.61
C GLY A 56 -2.38 16.45 1.19
N GLN A 57 -1.59 15.89 0.26
CA GLN A 57 -2.01 15.70 -1.13
C GLN A 57 -3.19 14.72 -1.24
N ASP A 58 -3.15 13.57 -0.56
CA ASP A 58 -4.24 12.60 -0.57
C ASP A 58 -5.53 13.19 0.01
N ILE A 59 -5.44 13.94 1.12
CA ILE A 59 -6.61 14.65 1.70
C ILE A 59 -7.17 15.65 0.70
N LYS A 60 -6.32 16.45 0.05
CA LYS A 60 -6.74 17.42 -0.98
C LYS A 60 -7.44 16.73 -2.15
N ASN A 61 -6.87 15.64 -2.65
CA ASN A 61 -7.44 14.88 -3.76
C ASN A 61 -8.79 14.26 -3.40
N LEU A 62 -8.94 13.74 -2.19
CA LEU A 62 -10.22 13.22 -1.69
C LEU A 62 -11.27 14.32 -1.55
N ASN A 63 -10.91 15.51 -1.07
CA ASN A 63 -11.82 16.66 -1.02
C ASN A 63 -12.30 17.10 -2.41
N ILE A 64 -11.39 17.15 -3.40
CA ILE A 64 -11.77 17.43 -4.79
C ILE A 64 -12.75 16.36 -5.30
N TRP A 65 -12.51 15.09 -4.98
CA TRP A 65 -13.38 14.00 -5.38
C TRP A 65 -14.77 14.06 -4.73
N ILE A 66 -14.84 14.37 -3.42
CA ILE A 66 -16.09 14.58 -2.70
C ILE A 66 -16.92 15.68 -3.38
N ASN A 67 -16.33 16.84 -3.62
CA ASN A 67 -17.01 17.96 -4.27
C ASN A 67 -17.55 17.56 -5.67
N ARG A 68 -16.78 16.77 -6.44
CA ARG A 68 -17.27 16.24 -7.73
C ARG A 68 -18.48 15.32 -7.59
N LEU A 69 -18.48 14.44 -6.57
CA LEU A 69 -19.60 13.54 -6.31
C LEU A 69 -20.85 14.31 -5.84
N GLU A 70 -20.67 15.27 -4.93
CA GLU A 70 -21.74 16.13 -4.42
C GLU A 70 -22.40 16.93 -5.54
N ASN A 71 -21.61 17.50 -6.46
CA ASN A 71 -22.14 18.21 -7.63
C ASN A 71 -22.86 17.29 -8.63
N ARG A 72 -22.57 15.99 -8.63
CA ARG A 72 -23.23 15.02 -9.52
C ARG A 72 -24.63 14.63 -9.05
N ILE A 73 -24.88 14.64 -7.74
CA ILE A 73 -26.18 14.31 -7.13
C ILE A 73 -27.33 15.17 -7.69
N PRO A 74 -27.26 16.52 -7.67
CA PRO A 74 -28.35 17.35 -8.20
C PRO A 74 -28.53 17.19 -9.71
N ILE A 75 -27.43 17.03 -10.47
CA ILE A 75 -27.49 16.77 -11.92
C ILE A 75 -28.23 15.46 -12.21
N LYS A 76 -27.94 14.41 -11.44
CA LYS A 76 -28.60 13.11 -11.60
C LYS A 76 -30.07 13.18 -11.24
N ASN A 77 -30.42 13.84 -10.13
CA ASN A 77 -31.83 14.07 -9.79
C ASN A 77 -32.58 14.78 -10.93
N ALA A 78 -32.03 15.87 -11.46
CA ALA A 78 -32.64 16.61 -12.57
C ALA A 78 -32.84 15.72 -13.82
N MET A 79 -31.86 14.89 -14.16
CA MET A 79 -31.97 13.94 -15.28
C MET A 79 -33.11 12.92 -15.07
N TYR A 80 -33.26 12.37 -13.87
CA TYR A 80 -34.35 11.44 -13.55
C TYR A 80 -35.72 12.13 -13.58
N ASP A 81 -35.80 13.37 -13.06
CA ASP A 81 -37.03 14.16 -13.08
C ASP A 81 -37.44 14.52 -14.52
N GLU A 82 -36.49 14.94 -15.37
CA GLU A 82 -36.72 15.20 -16.79
C GLU A 82 -37.20 13.94 -17.53
N THR A 83 -36.58 12.79 -17.28
CA THR A 83 -36.96 11.52 -17.89
C THR A 83 -38.40 11.15 -17.52
N LYS A 84 -38.79 11.32 -16.26
CA LYS A 84 -40.16 11.07 -15.78
C LYS A 84 -41.17 11.99 -16.46
N GLU A 85 -40.87 13.28 -16.59
CA GLU A 85 -41.74 14.23 -17.27
C GLU A 85 -41.88 13.93 -18.77
N ASN A 86 -40.80 13.49 -19.42
CA ASN A 86 -40.84 13.06 -20.82
C ASN A 86 -41.70 11.80 -21.01
N LEU A 87 -41.60 10.82 -20.09
CA LEU A 87 -42.45 9.62 -20.11
C LEU A 87 -43.93 9.96 -19.95
N LYS A 88 -44.28 10.89 -19.06
CA LYS A 88 -45.68 11.35 -18.87
C LYS A 88 -46.28 12.04 -20.10
N LYS A 89 -45.44 12.66 -20.93
CA LYS A 89 -45.88 13.36 -22.16
C LYS A 89 -46.01 12.43 -23.37
N MET A 90 -45.64 11.16 -23.25
CA MET A 90 -45.77 10.20 -24.34
C MET A 90 -47.24 9.98 -24.69
N LYS A 91 -47.51 9.83 -25.99
CA LYS A 91 -48.86 9.55 -26.49
C LYS A 91 -49.28 8.14 -26.05
N ILE A 92 -50.41 8.05 -25.35
CA ILE A 92 -51.03 6.79 -24.94
C ILE A 92 -52.15 6.49 -25.95
N VAL A 93 -52.02 5.37 -26.67
CA VAL A 93 -53.03 4.94 -27.66
C VAL A 93 -53.78 3.71 -27.16
N THR A 94 -53.10 2.86 -26.38
CA THR A 94 -53.63 1.60 -25.84
C THR A 94 -53.44 1.52 -24.32
N ASP A 95 -54.19 0.63 -23.66
CA ASP A 95 -54.00 0.32 -22.23
C ASP A 95 -52.60 -0.29 -21.96
N ASP A 96 -52.05 -1.03 -22.92
CA ASP A 96 -50.69 -1.56 -22.85
C ASP A 96 -49.65 -0.44 -22.83
N ASP A 97 -49.82 0.62 -23.62
CA ASP A 97 -48.93 1.80 -23.59
C ASP A 97 -48.93 2.45 -22.21
N LYS A 98 -50.11 2.56 -21.59
CA LYS A 98 -50.25 3.11 -20.24
C LYS A 98 -49.49 2.25 -19.22
N SER A 99 -49.68 0.94 -19.25
CA SER A 99 -48.97 0.00 -18.35
C SER A 99 -47.46 0.05 -18.53
N ASN A 100 -46.98 0.11 -19.78
CA ASN A 100 -45.56 0.20 -20.10
C ASN A 100 -44.94 1.52 -19.60
N ILE A 101 -45.64 2.65 -19.74
CA ILE A 101 -45.19 3.95 -19.23
C ILE A 101 -45.14 3.94 -17.70
N GLU A 102 -46.17 3.43 -17.03
CA GLU A 102 -46.19 3.30 -15.56
C GLU A 102 -45.01 2.44 -15.06
N MET A 103 -44.73 1.32 -15.73
CA MET A 103 -43.58 0.47 -15.41
C MET A 103 -42.24 1.19 -15.65
N ALA A 104 -42.12 1.94 -16.75
CA ALA A 104 -40.91 2.71 -17.04
C ALA A 104 -40.66 3.81 -15.99
N ILE A 105 -41.71 4.50 -15.54
CA ILE A 105 -41.65 5.49 -14.46
C ILE A 105 -41.20 4.82 -13.15
N SER A 106 -41.77 3.66 -12.81
CA SER A 106 -41.36 2.91 -11.61
C SER A 106 -39.88 2.54 -11.66
N LYS A 107 -39.42 1.97 -12.78
CA LYS A 107 -38.00 1.63 -12.97
C LYS A 107 -37.09 2.85 -12.90
N ASN A 108 -37.52 3.99 -13.44
CA ASN A 108 -36.79 5.25 -13.37
C ASN A 108 -36.58 5.72 -11.92
N GLU A 109 -37.61 5.60 -11.07
CA GLU A 109 -37.50 5.91 -9.63
C GLU A 109 -36.61 4.91 -8.88
N ASP A 110 -36.69 3.61 -9.22
CA ASP A 110 -35.81 2.59 -8.63
C ASP A 110 -34.35 2.87 -8.96
N PHE A 111 -34.04 3.17 -10.23
CA PHE A 111 -32.69 3.54 -10.65
C PHE A 111 -32.21 4.84 -10.01
N ARG A 112 -33.09 5.84 -9.89
CA ARG A 112 -32.79 7.08 -9.16
C ARG A 112 -32.35 6.76 -7.75
N LYS A 113 -33.12 5.97 -7.01
CA LYS A 113 -32.80 5.62 -5.62
C LYS A 113 -31.43 4.94 -5.52
N ILE A 114 -31.21 3.91 -6.33
CA ILE A 114 -29.94 3.14 -6.34
C ILE A 114 -28.75 4.07 -6.66
N GLU A 115 -28.84 4.88 -7.71
CA GLU A 115 -27.72 5.71 -8.13
C GLU A 115 -27.43 6.84 -7.14
N ILE A 116 -28.48 7.48 -6.58
CA ILE A 116 -28.31 8.54 -5.60
C ILE A 116 -27.75 7.99 -4.28
N ASP A 117 -28.23 6.84 -3.82
CA ASP A 117 -27.70 6.19 -2.61
C ASP A 117 -26.24 5.78 -2.80
N PHE A 118 -25.88 5.23 -3.96
CA PHE A 118 -24.48 4.94 -4.31
C PHE A 118 -23.59 6.20 -4.25
N LEU A 119 -24.05 7.33 -4.79
CA LEU A 119 -23.28 8.58 -4.76
C LEU A 119 -23.10 9.10 -3.32
N LYS A 120 -24.15 9.05 -2.50
CA LYS A 120 -24.08 9.43 -1.08
C LYS A 120 -23.13 8.53 -0.29
N ASP A 121 -23.20 7.22 -0.52
CA ASP A 121 -22.30 6.26 0.12
C ASP A 121 -20.86 6.47 -0.30
N ALA A 122 -20.61 6.79 -1.58
CA ALA A 122 -19.29 7.16 -2.06
C ALA A 122 -18.77 8.43 -1.39
N VAL A 123 -19.59 9.47 -1.21
CA VAL A 123 -19.22 10.68 -0.45
C VAL A 123 -18.86 10.31 0.99
N ASN A 124 -19.75 9.59 1.68
CA ASN A 124 -19.56 9.18 3.07
C ASN A 124 -18.29 8.33 3.27
N PHE A 125 -18.01 7.42 2.34
CA PHE A 125 -16.79 6.63 2.35
C PHE A 125 -15.54 7.51 2.27
N ASN A 126 -15.51 8.48 1.35
CA ASN A 126 -14.38 9.38 1.18
C ASN A 126 -14.21 10.31 2.39
N VAL A 127 -15.29 10.83 2.97
CA VAL A 127 -15.26 11.63 4.21
C VAL A 127 -14.68 10.81 5.36
N LYS A 128 -15.16 9.57 5.57
CA LYS A 128 -14.61 8.66 6.59
C LYS A 128 -13.12 8.40 6.36
N LYS A 129 -12.70 8.24 5.11
CA LYS A 129 -11.29 8.04 4.74
C LYS A 129 -10.44 9.27 5.09
N ILE A 130 -10.89 10.48 4.77
CA ILE A 130 -10.22 11.73 5.16
C ILE A 130 -10.09 11.82 6.68
N ASN A 131 -11.16 11.59 7.43
CA ASN A 131 -11.14 11.62 8.89
C ASN A 131 -10.11 10.63 9.45
N SER A 132 -10.03 9.43 8.86
CA SER A 132 -9.01 8.44 9.23
C SER A 132 -7.58 8.90 8.95
N PHE A 133 -7.37 9.78 7.95
CA PHE A 133 -6.05 10.34 7.63
C PHE A 133 -5.71 11.52 8.55
N ILE A 134 -6.70 12.37 8.89
CA ILE A 134 -6.51 13.53 9.76
C ILE A 134 -5.97 13.10 11.13
N ILE A 135 -6.57 12.05 11.72
CA ILE A 135 -6.20 11.52 13.04
C ILE A 135 -4.75 11.01 13.10
N LEU A 136 -4.21 10.53 11.98
CA LEU A 136 -2.84 10.01 11.91
C LEU A 136 -1.84 11.16 11.75
N ASP A 137 -0.78 11.21 12.56
CA ASP A 137 0.38 12.05 12.22
C ASP A 137 1.03 11.60 10.90
N SER A 138 1.87 12.45 10.31
CA SER A 138 2.49 12.18 9.00
C SER A 138 3.29 10.88 8.96
N ALA A 139 4.01 10.54 10.04
CA ALA A 139 4.77 9.30 10.12
C ALA A 139 3.83 8.08 10.18
N SER A 140 2.82 8.12 11.03
CA SER A 140 1.82 7.06 11.18
C SER A 140 1.04 6.82 9.88
N TYR A 141 0.65 7.88 9.18
CA TYR A 141 0.03 7.79 7.86
C TYR A 141 0.98 7.12 6.85
N CYS A 142 2.23 7.57 6.76
CA CYS A 142 3.21 7.03 5.82
C CYS A 142 3.60 5.57 6.14
N PHE A 143 3.63 5.19 7.42
CA PHE A 143 3.83 3.80 7.86
C PHE A 143 2.69 2.90 7.36
N LYS A 144 1.44 3.36 7.51
CA LYS A 144 0.25 2.65 7.03
C LYS A 144 0.25 2.55 5.51
N LYS A 145 0.46 3.67 4.79
CA LYS A 145 0.50 3.72 3.32
C LYS A 145 1.55 2.78 2.73
N ASN A 146 2.75 2.78 3.31
CA ASN A 146 3.86 1.96 2.84
C ASN A 146 3.86 0.52 3.39
N LYS A 147 2.82 0.11 4.13
CA LYS A 147 2.66 -1.23 4.74
C LYS A 147 3.90 -1.64 5.55
N VAL A 148 4.44 -0.69 6.30
CA VAL A 148 5.75 -0.81 6.96
C VAL A 148 5.77 -1.95 7.97
N LYS A 149 4.74 -2.09 8.81
CA LYS A 149 4.62 -3.18 9.81
C LYS A 149 4.65 -4.57 9.16
N TRP A 150 3.92 -4.73 8.05
CA TRP A 150 3.88 -5.99 7.30
C TRP A 150 5.22 -6.30 6.64
N LYS A 151 5.84 -5.32 5.96
CA LYS A 151 7.17 -5.47 5.35
C LYS A 151 8.22 -5.83 6.39
N MET A 152 8.16 -5.21 7.56
CA MET A 152 9.08 -5.49 8.67
C MET A 152 8.88 -6.91 9.23
N SER A 153 7.62 -7.37 9.38
CA SER A 153 7.32 -8.73 9.80
C SER A 153 7.89 -9.78 8.82
N ILE A 154 7.81 -9.53 7.52
CA ILE A 154 8.42 -10.38 6.50
C ILE A 154 9.95 -10.32 6.58
N TYR A 155 10.52 -9.11 6.68
CA TYR A 155 11.96 -8.92 6.77
C TYR A 155 12.55 -9.69 7.96
N ARG A 156 11.90 -9.67 9.13
CA ARG A 156 12.35 -10.41 10.32
C ARG A 156 12.44 -11.93 10.13
N LYS A 157 11.68 -12.49 9.20
CA LYS A 157 11.71 -13.92 8.88
C LYS A 157 12.79 -14.27 7.83
N SER A 158 13.48 -13.27 7.28
CA SER A 158 14.49 -13.49 6.24
C SER A 158 15.85 -13.88 6.83
N LEU A 159 16.63 -14.64 6.05
CA LEU A 159 18.04 -14.93 6.35
C LEU A 159 18.87 -13.65 6.51
N THR A 160 18.56 -12.60 5.74
CA THR A 160 19.20 -11.29 5.86
C THR A 160 19.05 -10.69 7.26
N TYR A 161 17.86 -10.76 7.85
CA TYR A 161 17.64 -10.27 9.20
C TYR A 161 18.40 -11.11 10.23
N LEU A 162 18.38 -12.44 10.10
CA LEU A 162 19.12 -13.33 11.01
C LEU A 162 20.62 -13.05 10.97
N ALA A 163 21.20 -12.93 9.78
CA ALA A 163 22.61 -12.62 9.61
C ALA A 163 22.98 -11.23 10.17
N ARG A 164 22.16 -10.20 9.93
CA ARG A 164 22.40 -8.85 10.46
C ARG A 164 22.18 -8.75 11.97
N ASN A 165 21.24 -9.51 12.51
CA ASN A 165 21.08 -9.63 13.95
C ASN A 165 22.33 -10.25 14.59
N PHE A 166 22.84 -11.34 14.01
CA PHE A 166 24.05 -12.02 14.52
C PHE A 166 25.33 -11.18 14.35
N LEU A 167 25.55 -10.61 13.16
CA LEU A 167 26.81 -9.93 12.83
C LEU A 167 26.85 -8.46 13.25
N LEU A 168 25.69 -7.76 13.27
CA LEU A 168 25.60 -6.31 13.45
C LEU A 168 24.70 -5.90 14.63
N ASN A 169 24.17 -6.86 15.40
CA ASN A 169 23.22 -6.64 16.49
C ASN A 169 21.97 -5.81 16.09
N GLU A 170 21.52 -5.94 14.83
CA GLU A 170 20.33 -5.26 14.33
C GLU A 170 19.02 -5.98 14.71
N ASN A 171 18.84 -6.20 16.01
CA ASN A 171 17.66 -6.83 16.59
C ASN A 171 16.41 -5.91 16.58
N GLU A 172 15.32 -6.39 17.17
CA GLU A 172 14.06 -5.64 17.29
C GLU A 172 14.22 -4.27 17.97
N ASN A 173 15.01 -4.21 19.04
CA ASN A 173 15.28 -2.96 19.78
C ASN A 173 16.04 -1.96 18.91
N TYR A 174 17.06 -2.42 18.16
CA TYR A 174 17.79 -1.58 17.20
C TYR A 174 16.84 -0.92 16.20
N TRP A 175 15.96 -1.71 15.58
CA TRP A 175 15.03 -1.17 14.59
C TRP A 175 14.03 -0.20 15.22
N ASN A 176 13.46 -0.52 16.38
CA ASN A 176 12.57 0.38 17.10
C ASN A 176 13.23 1.71 17.44
N GLN A 177 14.45 1.69 17.99
CA GLN A 177 15.19 2.93 18.26
C GLN A 177 15.49 3.71 16.98
N LYS A 178 15.91 3.03 15.90
CA LYS A 178 16.21 3.69 14.63
C LYS A 178 14.99 4.41 14.03
N LEU A 179 13.80 3.83 14.15
CA LEU A 179 12.56 4.42 13.67
C LEU A 179 12.06 5.53 14.61
N LEU A 180 12.22 5.33 15.92
CA LEU A 180 11.90 6.34 16.92
C LEU A 180 12.75 7.60 16.70
N LEU A 181 14.06 7.44 16.49
CA LEU A 181 14.98 8.55 16.22
C LEU A 181 14.66 9.26 14.89
N LYS A 182 14.30 8.50 13.84
CA LYS A 182 14.09 9.07 12.51
C LYS A 182 12.70 9.66 12.29
N PHE A 183 11.68 9.07 12.89
CA PHE A 183 10.27 9.36 12.62
C PHE A 183 9.44 9.65 13.88
N GLY A 184 10.04 9.58 15.07
CA GLY A 184 9.32 9.73 16.34
C GLY A 184 8.38 8.57 16.67
N LYS A 185 8.50 7.43 15.98
CA LYS A 185 7.58 6.28 16.12
C LYS A 185 8.32 4.93 16.05
N PRO A 186 8.03 3.98 16.95
CA PRO A 186 8.44 2.59 16.77
C PRO A 186 7.56 1.87 15.73
N ILE A 187 8.00 0.71 15.25
CA ILE A 187 7.18 -0.18 14.38
C ILE A 187 6.55 -1.33 15.17
N PHE A 188 7.21 -1.76 16.25
CA PHE A 188 6.74 -2.82 17.14
C PHE A 188 6.15 -2.24 18.40
#